data_AF-A0AA96TJ88-F1
#
_entry.id   AF-A0AA96TJ88-F1
#
_cell.length_a   1.000
_cell.length_b   1.000
_cell.length_c   1.000
_cell.angle_alpha   90.00
_cell.angle_beta   90.00
_cell.angle_gamma   90.00
#
_symmetry.space_group_name_H-M   'P 1'
#
loop_
_entity.id
_entity.type
_entity.pdbx_description
1 polymer ?
#
loop_
_entity_poly.entity_id
_entity_poly.type
_entity_poly.pdbx_seq_one_letter_code
_entity_poly.pdbx_strand_id
1 'polypeptide(L)'
;MTGISVALEALRADAGTWVEAAEAVDRPRTAVAGLRLSGVEMSRTADELGLDLTYDKARAAVEDMLGQAARRFRELGASLIAAADTYQREDELGMHTMNGIGGGA
;
A
#
# COMPACT_ATOMS: atom_id res chain seq x y z
N MET A 1 -21.95 19.52 -9.38
CA MET A 1 -20.86 18.54 -9.27
C MET A 1 -20.46 18.18 -10.69
N THR A 2 -19.26 18.58 -11.13
CA THR A 2 -18.77 18.39 -12.50
C THR A 2 -18.23 16.98 -12.68
N GLY A 3 -18.08 16.49 -13.91
CA GLY A 3 -17.52 15.15 -14.16
C GLY A 3 -16.11 14.99 -13.57
N ILE A 4 -15.33 16.08 -13.52
CA ILE A 4 -14.00 16.08 -12.94
C ILE A 4 -14.03 15.89 -11.42
N SER A 5 -14.94 16.52 -10.68
CA SER A 5 -15.01 16.32 -9.22
C SER A 5 -15.36 14.87 -8.87
N VAL A 6 -16.24 14.23 -9.64
CA VAL A 6 -16.57 12.80 -9.47
C VAL A 6 -15.35 11.90 -9.73
N ALA A 7 -14.57 12.18 -10.78
CA ALA A 7 -13.36 11.42 -11.08
C ALA A 7 -12.27 11.59 -10.01
N LEU A 8 -12.13 12.80 -9.45
CA LEU A 8 -11.19 13.07 -8.36
C LEU A 8 -11.58 12.34 -7.07
N GLU A 9 -12.87 12.32 -6.74
CA GLU A 9 -13.38 11.55 -5.62
C GLU A 9 -13.15 10.04 -5.81
N ALA A 10 -13.36 9.52 -7.03
CA ALA A 10 -13.08 8.13 -7.36
C ALA A 10 -11.59 7.77 -7.17
N LEU A 11 -10.66 8.62 -7.63
CA LEU A 11 -9.22 8.41 -7.42
C LEU A 11 -8.86 8.34 -5.92
N ARG A 12 -9.48 9.20 -5.10
CA ARG A 12 -9.28 9.22 -3.65
C ARG A 12 -9.88 8.00 -2.96
N ALA A 13 -11.05 7.54 -3.42
CA ALA A 13 -11.67 6.32 -2.94
C ALA A 13 -10.82 5.09 -3.25
N ASP A 14 -10.35 4.96 -4.49
CA ASP A 14 -9.46 3.88 -4.92
C ASP A 14 -8.16 3.89 -4.12
N ALA A 15 -7.58 5.07 -3.87
CA ALA A 15 -6.42 5.20 -3.00
C ALA A 15 -6.68 4.64 -1.59
N GLY A 16 -7.86 4.92 -1.03
CA GLY A 16 -8.31 4.35 0.25
C GLY A 16 -8.35 2.82 0.23
N THR A 17 -8.88 2.21 -0.83
CA THR A 17 -8.89 0.75 -0.99
C THR A 17 -7.47 0.15 -0.96
N TRP A 18 -6.49 0.81 -1.57
CA TRP A 18 -5.10 0.35 -1.52
C TRP A 18 -4.48 0.49 -0.13
N VAL A 19 -4.82 1.55 0.61
CA VAL A 19 -4.39 1.70 2.01
C VAL A 19 -4.98 0.58 2.87
N GLU A 20 -6.28 0.29 2.73
CA GLU A 20 -6.92 -0.82 3.43
C GLU A 20 -6.28 -2.18 3.08
N ALA A 21 -5.94 -2.40 1.81
CA ALA A 21 -5.21 -3.60 1.38
C ALA A 21 -3.83 -3.70 2.04
N ALA A 22 -3.12 -2.58 2.20
CA ALA A 22 -1.83 -2.54 2.91
C ALA A 22 -1.98 -2.94 4.40
N GLU A 23 -3.03 -2.45 5.06
CA GLU A 23 -3.33 -2.82 6.45
C GLU A 23 -3.75 -4.29 6.58
N ALA A 24 -4.52 -4.79 5.60
CA ALA A 24 -4.97 -6.18 5.57
C ALA A 24 -3.81 -7.17 5.50
N VAL A 25 -2.69 -6.83 4.84
CA VAL A 25 -1.50 -7.69 4.76
C VAL A 25 -0.55 -7.55 5.96
N ASP A 26 -0.63 -6.46 6.73
CA ASP A 26 0.19 -6.27 7.94
C ASP A 26 -0.21 -7.24 9.07
N ARG A 27 -1.48 -7.62 9.16
CA ARG A 27 -1.96 -8.60 10.15
C ARG A 27 -1.35 -10.00 9.90
N PRO A 28 -1.43 -10.60 8.70
CA PRO A 28 -0.69 -11.82 8.35
C PRO A 28 0.82 -11.70 8.56
N ARG A 29 1.43 -10.55 8.22
CA ARG A 29 2.87 -10.34 8.42
C ARG A 29 3.27 -10.48 9.88
N THR A 30 2.50 -9.87 10.77
CA THR A 30 2.71 -9.94 12.22
C THR A 30 2.52 -11.37 12.74
N ALA A 31 1.52 -12.09 12.24
CA ALA A 31 1.32 -13.50 12.58
C ALA A 31 2.52 -14.35 12.16
N VAL A 32 3.01 -14.20 10.93
CA VAL A 32 4.19 -14.92 10.41
C VAL A 32 5.46 -14.57 11.19
N ALA A 33 5.63 -13.31 11.60
CA ALA A 33 6.75 -12.90 12.46
C ALA A 33 6.77 -13.63 13.81
N GLY A 34 5.59 -13.97 14.35
CA GLY A 34 5.42 -14.71 15.60
C GLY A 34 5.59 -16.24 15.48
N LEU A 35 5.54 -16.80 14.26
CA LEU A 35 5.71 -18.24 14.01
C LEU A 35 7.19 -18.64 14.06
N ARG A 36 7.90 -18.33 15.14
CA ARG A 36 9.29 -18.78 15.33
C ARG A 36 9.29 -20.13 16.04
N LEU A 37 10.04 -21.07 15.50
CA LEU A 37 10.32 -22.36 16.12
C LEU A 37 11.81 -22.43 16.39
N SER A 38 12.17 -22.64 17.65
CA SER A 38 13.53 -22.98 18.08
C SER A 38 13.84 -24.44 17.77
N GLY A 39 15.12 -24.79 17.66
CA GLY A 39 15.57 -26.19 17.49
C GLY A 39 15.03 -27.13 18.57
N VAL A 40 14.78 -26.61 19.78
CA VAL A 40 14.16 -27.36 20.89
C VAL A 40 12.70 -27.71 20.59
N GLU A 41 11.96 -26.82 19.92
CA GLU A 41 10.56 -26.99 19.55
C GLU A 41 10.37 -27.91 18.32
N MET A 42 11.35 -27.98 17.42
CA MET A 42 11.32 -28.86 16.23
C MET A 42 11.84 -30.30 16.48
N SER A 43 12.42 -30.57 17.66
CA SER A 43 13.17 -31.79 18.06
C SER A 43 14.68 -31.75 17.78
N ARG A 44 15.46 -32.43 18.63
CA ARG A 44 16.94 -32.48 18.53
C ARG A 44 17.43 -32.99 17.17
N THR A 45 16.74 -33.95 16.56
CA THR A 45 17.10 -34.47 15.22
C THR A 45 16.84 -33.44 14.11
N ALA A 46 15.83 -32.58 14.26
CA ALA A 46 15.55 -31.51 13.31
C ALA A 46 16.59 -30.38 13.40
N ASP A 47 17.06 -30.08 14.62
CA ASP A 47 18.16 -29.14 14.88
C ASP A 47 19.49 -29.62 14.26
N GLU A 48 19.84 -30.90 14.45
CA GLU A 48 21.03 -31.52 13.84
C GLU A 48 21.00 -31.52 12.31
N LEU A 49 19.81 -31.52 11.70
CA LEU A 49 19.61 -31.47 10.25
C LEU A 49 19.44 -30.03 9.71
N GLY A 50 19.47 -29.00 10.57
CA GLY A 50 19.30 -27.59 10.19
C GLY A 50 17.89 -27.24 9.67
N LEU A 51 16.88 -27.99 10.11
CA LEU A 51 15.48 -27.77 9.72
C LEU A 51 14.92 -26.49 10.33
N ASP A 52 15.37 -26.12 11.53
CA ASP A 52 15.09 -24.85 12.20
C ASP A 52 15.54 -23.64 11.35
N LEU A 53 16.75 -23.69 10.79
CA LEU A 53 17.30 -22.67 9.90
C LEU A 53 16.53 -22.58 8.59
N THR A 54 16.16 -23.74 8.02
CA THR A 54 15.37 -23.80 6.79
C THR A 54 13.97 -23.23 7.01
N TYR A 55 13.36 -23.55 8.13
CA TYR A 55 12.07 -23.02 8.54
C TYR A 55 12.12 -21.51 8.76
N ASP A 56 13.11 -21.00 9.51
CA ASP A 56 13.22 -19.56 9.78
C ASP A 56 13.49 -18.77 8.49
N LYS A 57 14.27 -19.32 7.55
CA LYS A 57 14.44 -18.73 6.21
C LYS A 57 13.12 -18.66 5.44
N ALA A 58 12.34 -19.74 5.44
CA ALA A 58 11.05 -19.76 4.77
C ALA A 58 10.06 -18.76 5.40
N ARG A 59 9.99 -18.73 6.74
CA ARG A 59 9.20 -17.77 7.51
C ARG A 59 9.60 -16.33 7.18
N ALA A 60 10.90 -16.02 7.20
CA ALA A 60 11.43 -14.70 6.89
C ALA A 60 11.13 -14.28 5.44
N ALA A 61 11.19 -15.20 4.48
CA ALA A 61 10.85 -14.92 3.09
C ALA A 61 9.36 -14.54 2.92
N VAL A 62 8.46 -15.24 3.61
CA VAL A 62 7.03 -14.91 3.62
C VAL A 62 6.78 -13.57 4.30
N GLU A 63 7.44 -13.32 5.45
CA GLU A 63 7.36 -12.03 6.16
C GLU A 63 7.79 -10.87 5.27
N ASP A 64 8.91 -11.01 4.57
CA ASP A 64 9.42 -9.97 3.67
C ASP A 64 8.49 -9.75 2.47
N MET A 65 7.97 -10.83 1.85
CA MET A 65 7.01 -10.72 0.75
C MET A 65 5.75 -9.94 1.16
N LEU A 66 5.21 -10.21 2.36
CA LEU A 66 4.07 -9.47 2.90
C LEU A 66 4.43 -8.00 3.18
N GLY A 67 5.63 -7.74 3.70
CA GLY A 67 6.15 -6.38 3.88
C GLY A 67 6.29 -5.62 2.55
N GLN A 68 6.76 -6.28 1.50
CA GLN A 68 6.85 -5.72 0.15
C GLN A 68 5.47 -5.41 -0.42
N ALA A 69 4.49 -6.30 -0.25
CA ALA A 69 3.12 -6.07 -0.69
C ALA A 69 2.51 -4.83 0.00
N ALA A 70 2.66 -4.72 1.32
CA ALA A 70 2.17 -3.57 2.09
C ALA A 70 2.77 -2.24 1.57
N ARG A 71 4.08 -2.21 1.29
CA ARG A 71 4.74 -1.02 0.74
C ARG A 71 4.18 -0.65 -0.63
N ARG A 72 4.08 -1.61 -1.54
CA ARG A 72 3.56 -1.38 -2.91
C ARG A 72 2.14 -0.85 -2.91
N PHE A 73 1.26 -1.37 -2.05
CA PHE A 73 -0.10 -0.87 -1.93
C PHE A 73 -0.15 0.58 -1.42
N ARG A 74 0.68 0.94 -0.42
CA ARG A 74 0.79 2.34 0.04
C ARG A 74 1.32 3.27 -1.05
N GLU A 75 2.34 2.85 -1.79
CA GLU A 75 2.91 3.61 -2.91
C GLU A 75 1.88 3.86 -4.01
N LEU A 76 1.06 2.85 -4.32
CA LEU A 76 -0.02 2.97 -5.30
C LEU A 76 -1.11 3.96 -4.81
N GLY A 77 -1.57 3.83 -3.56
CA GLY A 77 -2.53 4.77 -2.98
C GLY A 77 -2.01 6.21 -2.97
N ALA A 78 -0.75 6.41 -2.58
CA ALA A 78 -0.11 7.73 -2.59
C ALA A 78 -0.04 8.33 -4.02
N SER A 79 0.23 7.50 -5.02
CA SER A 79 0.28 7.93 -6.43
C SER A 79 -1.10 8.38 -6.94
N LEU A 80 -2.17 7.70 -6.54
CA LEU A 80 -3.55 8.08 -6.89
C LEU A 80 -3.97 9.40 -6.24
N ILE A 81 -3.61 9.61 -4.96
CA ILE A 81 -3.83 10.89 -4.26
C ILE A 81 -3.07 12.02 -4.97
N ALA A 82 -1.80 11.80 -5.28
CA ALA A 82 -0.98 12.79 -5.98
C ALA A 82 -1.54 13.16 -7.36
N ALA A 83 -2.09 12.17 -8.09
CA ALA A 83 -2.76 12.40 -9.35
C ALA A 83 -4.03 13.24 -9.16
N ALA A 84 -4.88 12.90 -8.19
CA ALA A 84 -6.09 13.66 -7.90
C ALA A 84 -5.77 15.12 -7.53
N ASP A 85 -4.78 15.34 -6.67
CA ASP A 85 -4.40 16.69 -6.26
C ASP A 85 -3.79 17.51 -7.41
N THR A 86 -3.10 16.86 -8.34
CA THR A 86 -2.56 17.52 -9.54
C THR A 86 -3.69 17.98 -10.45
N TYR A 87 -4.62 17.08 -10.79
CA TYR A 87 -5.75 17.43 -11.64
C TYR A 87 -6.66 18.48 -11.01
N GLN A 88 -6.88 18.43 -9.69
CA GLN A 88 -7.67 19.45 -8.99
C GLN A 88 -7.03 20.84 -9.12
N ARG A 89 -5.71 20.95 -8.89
CA ARG A 89 -4.99 22.22 -9.02
C ARG A 89 -5.04 22.76 -10.45
N GLU A 90 -4.90 21.89 -11.44
CA GLU A 90 -4.95 22.28 -12.86
C GLU A 90 -6.35 22.80 -13.25
N ASP A 91 -7.43 22.16 -12.76
CA ASP A 91 -8.80 22.61 -12.99
C ASP A 91 -9.07 23.98 -12.35
N GLU A 92 -8.64 24.18 -11.10
CA GLU A 92 -8.76 25.46 -10.39
C GLU A 92 -8.02 26.59 -11.13
N LEU A 93 -6.78 26.35 -11.59
CA LEU A 93 -5.99 27.32 -12.35
C LEU A 93 -6.62 27.65 -13.71
N GLY A 94 -7.16 26.64 -14.42
CA GLY A 94 -7.87 26.81 -15.68
C GLY A 94 -9.12 27.68 -15.54
N MET A 95 -9.92 27.42 -14.50
CA MET A 95 -11.12 28.19 -14.18
C MET A 95 -10.80 29.67 -13.87
N HIS A 96 -9.74 29.94 -13.12
CA HIS A 96 -9.30 31.32 -12.85
C HIS A 96 -8.88 32.06 -14.12
N THR A 97 -8.19 31.37 -15.04
CA THR A 97 -7.75 31.95 -16.31
C THR A 97 -8.95 32.27 -17.22
N MET A 98 -9.94 31.38 -17.30
CA MET A 98 -11.15 31.62 -18.10
C MET A 98 -11.99 32.78 -17.56
N ASN A 99 -12.18 32.87 -16.24
CA ASN A 99 -12.92 33.96 -15.60
C ASN A 99 -12.23 35.33 -15.79
N GLY A 100 -10.89 35.36 -15.80
CA GLY A 100 -10.12 36.57 -16.06
C GLY A 100 -10.26 37.11 -17.49
N ILE A 101 -10.48 36.24 -18.47
CA ILE A 101 -10.68 36.63 -19.89
C ILE A 101 -12.14 37.03 -20.16
N GLY A 102 -13.11 36.37 -19.52
CA GLY A 102 -14.54 36.63 -19.72
C GLY A 102 -15.09 37.90 -19.04
N GLY A 103 -14.40 38.44 -18.04
CA GLY A 103 -14.82 39.64 -17.30
C GLY A 103 -14.32 40.99 -17.86
N GLY A 104 -13.64 40.98 -19.01
CA GLY A 104 -13.01 42.15 -19.63
C GLY A 104 -13.65 42.66 -20.93
N ALA A 105 -14.91 42.31 -21.21
CA ALA A 105 -15.65 42.77 -22.40
C ALA A 105 -16.91 43.56 -22.02
#